data_AF-A0A9W9L231-F1
#
_entry.id   AF-A0A9W9L231-F1
#
_cell.length_a   1.000
_cell.length_b   1.000
_cell.length_c   1.000
_cell.angle_alpha   90.00
_cell.angle_beta   90.00
_cell.angle_gamma   90.00
#
_symmetry.space_group_name_H-M   'P 1'
#
loop_
_entity.id
_entity.type
_entity.pdbx_description
1 polymer ?
#
loop_
_entity_poly.entity_id
_entity_poly.type
_entity_poly.pdbx_seq_one_letter_code
_entity_poly.pdbx_strand_id
1 'polypeptide(L)'
;TFINGIVAFKALGRPYFGVHQAAIFPVYFSLQSFLPVLVGLTSTARLRDALNLGCWRTLGVVTMTGLINLVIFRRLTQGAVRARNAQELRDRKDRREVPSKELLECTKRFMIIHGTSIFINVIGLFATVHYGVGLGMRLS
;
A
#
# COMPACT_ATOMS: atom_id res chain seq x y z
N THR A 1 6.94 1.69 3.44
CA THR A 1 6.25 1.07 2.30
C THR A 1 7.18 0.69 1.15
N PHE A 2 8.45 1.13 1.11
CA PHE A 2 9.50 0.46 0.30
C PHE A 2 10.76 0.23 1.13
N ILE A 3 11.40 1.32 1.56
CA ILE A 3 12.59 1.25 2.44
C ILE A 3 12.20 0.76 3.83
N ASN A 4 11.21 1.40 4.48
CA ASN A 4 10.75 1.00 5.81
C ASN A 4 10.26 -0.46 5.88
N GLY A 5 9.69 -0.98 4.78
CA GLY A 5 9.22 -2.37 4.75
C GLY A 5 10.39 -3.35 4.83
N ILE A 6 11.43 -3.12 4.04
CA ILE A 6 12.65 -3.95 4.03
C ILE A 6 13.40 -3.82 5.37
N VAL A 7 13.54 -2.60 5.90
CA VAL A 7 14.20 -2.36 7.18
C VAL A 7 13.45 -3.06 8.31
N ALA A 8 12.13 -2.88 8.41
CA ALA A 8 11.32 -3.53 9.43
C ALA A 8 11.33 -5.06 9.31
N PHE A 9 11.32 -5.60 8.09
CA PHE A 9 11.43 -7.05 7.88
C PHE A 9 12.75 -7.61 8.40
N LYS A 10 13.87 -6.94 8.10
CA LYS A 10 15.20 -7.32 8.58
C LYS A 10 15.33 -7.22 10.09
N ALA A 11 14.71 -6.20 10.70
CA ALA A 11 14.81 -5.95 12.14
C ALA A 11 13.91 -6.86 13.00
N LEU A 12 12.67 -7.14 12.54
CA LEU A 12 11.64 -7.79 13.37
C LEU A 12 11.51 -9.30 13.12
N GLY A 13 11.96 -9.79 11.96
CA GLY A 13 11.65 -11.16 11.52
C GLY A 13 10.18 -11.34 11.10
N ARG A 14 9.89 -12.45 10.43
CA ARG A 14 8.61 -12.70 9.74
C ARG A 14 7.35 -12.53 10.61
N PRO A 15 7.26 -13.14 11.82
CA PRO A 15 6.02 -13.08 12.61
C PRO A 15 5.68 -11.67 13.09
N TYR A 16 6.67 -10.97 13.66
CA TYR A 16 6.50 -9.62 14.20
C TYR A 16 6.33 -8.58 13.08
N PHE A 17 7.02 -8.75 11.95
CA PHE A 17 6.80 -7.94 10.76
C PHE A 17 5.35 -8.01 10.28
N GLY A 18 4.75 -9.20 10.25
CA GLY A 18 3.35 -9.37 9.84
C GLY A 18 2.38 -8.58 10.72
N VAL A 19 2.58 -8.63 12.05
CA VAL A 19 1.79 -7.85 13.02
C VAL A 19 1.98 -6.36 12.81
N HIS A 20 3.22 -5.91 12.67
CA HIS A 20 3.56 -4.50 12.44
C HIS A 20 2.92 -3.95 11.15
N GLN A 21 3.00 -4.70 10.05
CA GLN A 21 2.35 -4.32 8.79
C GLN A 21 0.82 -4.27 8.90
N ALA A 22 0.20 -5.23 9.60
CA ALA A 22 -1.24 -5.25 9.80
C ALA A 22 -1.75 -4.03 10.59
N ALA A 23 -0.93 -3.48 11.49
CA ALA A 23 -1.22 -2.26 12.24
C ALA A 23 -1.00 -0.98 11.42
N ILE A 24 0.06 -0.92 10.61
CA ILE A 24 0.42 0.30 9.85
C ILE A 24 -0.43 0.50 8.60
N PHE A 25 -0.69 -0.56 7.83
CA PHE A 25 -1.34 -0.41 6.53
C PHE A 25 -2.71 0.27 6.54
N PRO A 26 -3.61 0.04 7.53
CA PRO A 26 -4.86 0.77 7.61
C PRO A 26 -4.63 2.27 7.71
N VAL A 27 -3.74 2.72 8.60
CA VAL A 27 -3.43 4.14 8.80
C VAL A 27 -2.79 4.72 7.54
N TYR A 28 -1.78 4.05 6.99
CA TYR A 28 -1.09 4.50 5.78
C TYR A 28 -2.06 4.66 4.60
N PHE A 29 -2.89 3.66 4.31
CA PHE A 29 -3.82 3.74 3.18
C PHE A 29 -4.96 4.72 3.44
N SER A 30 -5.41 4.89 4.69
CA SER A 30 -6.36 5.95 5.04
C SER A 30 -5.78 7.34 4.79
N LEU A 31 -4.55 7.61 5.23
CA LEU A 31 -3.88 8.88 4.96
C LEU A 31 -3.72 9.12 3.46
N GLN A 32 -3.26 8.11 2.71
CA GLN A 32 -3.14 8.20 1.25
C GLN A 32 -4.49 8.45 0.55
N SER A 33 -5.59 7.93 1.10
CA SER A 33 -6.93 8.11 0.54
C SER A 33 -7.50 9.49 0.83
N PHE A 34 -7.35 9.99 2.06
CA PHE A 34 -8.11 11.16 2.52
C PHE A 34 -7.29 12.45 2.56
N LEU A 35 -5.97 12.39 2.79
CA LEU A 35 -5.14 13.59 2.80
C LEU A 35 -5.17 14.37 1.47
N PRO A 36 -5.11 13.76 0.28
CA PRO A 36 -5.16 14.51 -0.98
C PRO A 36 -6.46 15.31 -1.13
N VAL A 37 -7.59 14.73 -0.67
CA VAL A 37 -8.89 15.41 -0.65
C VAL A 37 -8.85 16.59 0.32
N LEU A 38 -8.32 16.38 1.53
CA LEU A 38 -8.18 17.46 2.52
C LEU A 38 -7.31 18.60 1.99
N VAL A 39 -6.17 18.31 1.36
CA VAL A 39 -5.30 19.32 0.72
C VAL A 39 -6.07 20.16 -0.29
N GLY A 40 -6.87 19.51 -1.14
CA GLY A 40 -7.72 20.21 -2.10
C GLY A 40 -8.78 21.08 -1.41
N LEU A 41 -9.43 20.58 -0.36
CA LEU A 41 -10.50 21.30 0.34
C LEU A 41 -9.98 22.48 1.19
N THR A 42 -8.82 22.33 1.83
CA THR A 42 -8.22 23.33 2.71
C THR A 42 -7.26 24.28 1.99
N SER A 43 -7.14 24.17 0.67
CA SER A 43 -6.34 25.08 -0.14
C SER A 43 -6.82 26.53 -0.02
N THR A 44 -5.87 27.46 0.21
CA THR A 44 -6.13 28.91 0.25
C THR A 44 -6.57 29.41 -1.12
N ALA A 45 -7.13 30.63 -1.21
CA ALA A 45 -7.58 31.21 -2.49
C ALA A 45 -6.47 31.17 -3.56
N ARG A 46 -5.25 31.61 -3.22
CA ARG A 46 -4.07 31.57 -4.11
C ARG A 46 -3.72 30.15 -4.57
N LEU A 47 -3.85 29.15 -3.69
CA LEU A 47 -3.62 27.75 -4.05
C LEU A 47 -4.75 27.22 -4.94
N ARG A 48 -6.00 27.59 -4.66
CA ARG A 48 -7.18 27.16 -5.43
C ARG A 48 -7.14 27.69 -6.86
N ASP A 49 -6.67 28.92 -7.06
CA ASP A 49 -6.45 29.49 -8.40
C ASP A 49 -5.34 28.75 -9.16
N ALA A 50 -4.32 28.24 -8.45
CA ALA A 50 -3.27 27.41 -9.03
C ALA A 50 -3.75 25.97 -9.33
N LEU A 51 -4.74 25.45 -8.59
CA LEU A 51 -5.29 24.10 -8.77
C LEU A 51 -6.18 24.01 -10.01
N ASN A 52 -5.56 23.81 -11.18
CA ASN A 52 -6.31 23.48 -12.39
C ASN A 52 -6.86 22.04 -12.37
N LEU A 53 -7.63 21.71 -13.41
CA LEU A 53 -8.16 20.36 -13.64
C LEU A 53 -7.07 19.27 -13.61
N GLY A 54 -5.84 19.57 -14.06
CA GLY A 54 -4.70 18.64 -13.99
C GLY A 54 -4.33 18.28 -12.54
N CYS A 55 -4.24 19.27 -11.65
CA CYS A 55 -3.95 19.07 -10.24
C CYS A 55 -5.05 18.28 -9.52
N TRP A 56 -6.32 18.55 -9.85
CA TRP A 56 -7.43 17.78 -9.29
C TRP A 56 -7.45 16.33 -9.78
N ARG A 57 -7.09 16.09 -11.05
CA ARG A 57 -6.97 14.73 -11.60
C ARG A 57 -5.86 13.94 -10.91
N THR A 58 -4.70 14.55 -10.64
CA THR A 58 -3.61 13.86 -9.93
C THR A 58 -3.99 13.55 -8.49
N LEU A 59 -4.58 14.50 -7.76
CA LEU A 59 -5.11 14.24 -6.40
C LEU A 59 -6.16 13.12 -6.40
N GLY A 60 -7.01 13.08 -7.44
CA GLY A 60 -7.98 12.01 -7.66
C GLY A 60 -7.30 10.64 -7.84
N VAL A 61 -6.25 10.54 -8.65
CA VAL A 61 -5.47 9.30 -8.83
C VAL A 61 -4.85 8.85 -7.51
N VAL A 62 -4.23 9.76 -6.74
CA VAL A 62 -3.64 9.42 -5.43
C VAL A 62 -4.71 8.88 -4.48
N THR A 63 -5.86 9.56 -4.41
CA THR A 63 -7.01 9.14 -3.60
C THR A 63 -7.49 7.74 -3.99
N MET A 64 -7.68 7.48 -5.28
CA MET A 64 -8.18 6.19 -5.76
C MET A 64 -7.20 5.04 -5.53
N THR A 65 -5.90 5.27 -5.74
CA THR A 65 -4.88 4.25 -5.44
C THR A 65 -4.87 3.90 -3.95
N GLY A 66 -5.01 4.91 -3.07
CA GLY A 66 -5.19 4.72 -1.63
C GLY A 66 -6.44 3.90 -1.29
N LEU A 67 -7.60 4.25 -1.84
CA LEU A 67 -8.88 3.60 -1.56
C LEU A 67 -8.91 2.15 -2.02
N ILE A 68 -8.41 1.88 -3.24
CA ILE A 68 -8.29 0.53 -3.78
C ILE A 68 -7.43 -0.32 -2.85
N ASN A 69 -6.31 0.21 -2.37
CA ASN A 69 -5.45 -0.50 -1.43
C ASN A 69 -6.11 -0.69 -0.05
N LEU A 70 -6.78 0.34 0.47
CA LEU A 70 -7.44 0.33 1.77
C LEU A 70 -8.58 -0.70 1.84
N VAL A 71 -9.43 -0.74 0.81
CA VAL A 71 -10.69 -1.51 0.82
C VAL A 71 -10.48 -2.90 0.23
N ILE A 72 -9.75 -3.01 -0.88
CA ILE A 72 -9.62 -4.26 -1.64
C ILE A 72 -8.35 -5.00 -1.22
N PHE A 73 -7.17 -4.45 -1.56
CA PHE A 73 -5.92 -5.19 -1.42
C PHE A 73 -5.56 -5.50 0.03
N ARG A 74 -5.88 -4.62 0.98
CA ARG A 74 -5.72 -4.91 2.41
C ARG A 74 -6.42 -6.21 2.81
N ARG A 75 -7.70 -6.38 2.42
CA ARG A 75 -8.48 -7.58 2.76
C ARG A 75 -7.91 -8.82 2.06
N LEU A 76 -7.57 -8.69 0.78
CA LEU A 76 -6.98 -9.78 -0.01
C LEU A 76 -5.63 -10.25 0.56
N THR A 77 -4.74 -9.31 0.91
CA THR A 77 -3.43 -9.61 1.49
C THR A 77 -3.58 -10.28 2.86
N GLN A 78 -4.46 -9.79 3.73
CA GLN A 78 -4.72 -10.42 5.03
C GLN A 78 -5.28 -11.85 4.86
N GLY A 79 -6.18 -12.06 3.90
CA GLY A 79 -6.66 -13.39 3.54
C GLY A 79 -5.53 -14.32 3.10
N ALA A 80 -4.66 -13.86 2.18
CA ALA A 80 -3.53 -14.64 1.68
C ALA A 80 -2.50 -14.97 2.77
N VAL A 81 -2.19 -14.02 3.66
CA VAL A 81 -1.30 -14.26 4.81
C VAL A 81 -1.91 -15.27 5.77
N ARG A 82 -3.21 -15.18 6.08
CA ARG A 82 -3.89 -16.17 6.94
C ARG A 82 -3.84 -17.58 6.35
N ALA A 83 -4.12 -17.71 5.05
CA ALA A 83 -4.05 -18.99 4.35
C ALA A 83 -2.62 -19.58 4.38
N ARG A 84 -1.61 -18.74 4.09
CA ARG A 84 -0.21 -19.16 4.15
C ARG A 84 0.19 -19.60 5.56
N ASN A 85 -0.13 -18.81 6.59
CA ASN A 85 0.20 -19.14 7.98
C ASN A 85 -0.50 -20.43 8.44
N ALA A 86 -1.75 -20.65 8.03
CA ALA A 86 -2.47 -21.90 8.32
C ALA A 86 -1.78 -23.11 7.67
N GLN A 87 -1.29 -22.97 6.43
CA GLN A 87 -0.52 -24.02 5.77
C GLN A 87 0.85 -24.24 6.41
N GLU A 88 1.57 -23.17 6.77
CA GLU A 88 2.85 -23.26 7.49
C GLU A 88 2.70 -24.04 8.81
N LEU A 89 1.58 -23.87 9.53
CA LEU A 89 1.29 -24.63 10.75
C LEU A 89 1.01 -26.11 10.47
N ARG A 90 0.31 -26.43 9.37
CA ARG A 90 0.05 -27.83 8.95
C ARG A 90 1.35 -28.54 8.58
N ASP A 91 2.17 -27.91 7.73
CA ASP A 91 3.47 -28.46 7.30
C ASP A 91 4.39 -28.73 8.51
N ARG A 92 4.40 -27.83 9.51
CA ARG A 92 5.13 -28.02 10.77
C ARG A 92 4.61 -29.20 11.59
N LYS A 93 3.28 -29.37 11.67
CA LYS A 93 2.66 -30.50 12.39
C LYS A 93 3.03 -31.83 11.74
N ASP A 94 3.10 -31.85 10.42
CA ASP A 94 3.50 -33.01 9.63
C ASP A 94 5.04 -33.22 9.60
N ARG A 95 5.80 -32.41 10.36
CA ARG A 95 7.27 -32.45 10.45
C ARG A 95 7.96 -32.41 9.08
N ARG A 96 7.38 -31.69 8.11
CA ARG A 96 7.98 -31.54 6.79
C ARG A 96 9.24 -30.68 6.88
N GLU A 97 10.34 -31.19 6.32
CA GLU A 97 11.59 -30.44 6.19
C GLU A 97 11.58 -29.49 4.97
N VAL A 98 10.79 -29.84 3.95
CA VAL A 98 10.63 -29.04 2.73
C VAL A 98 9.24 -28.43 2.62
N PRO A 99 9.10 -27.20 2.08
CA PRO A 99 7.81 -26.58 1.84
C PRO A 99 6.89 -27.47 0.99
N SER A 100 5.63 -27.62 1.42
CA SER A 100 4.60 -28.29 0.60
C SER A 100 4.29 -27.51 -0.68
N LYS A 101 3.72 -28.19 -1.69
CA LYS A 101 3.26 -27.52 -2.92
C LYS A 101 2.20 -26.47 -2.59
N GLU A 102 1.31 -26.79 -1.64
CA GLU A 102 0.25 -25.93 -1.13
C GLU A 102 0.82 -24.68 -0.47
N LEU A 103 1.92 -24.81 0.29
CA LEU A 103 2.59 -23.66 0.90
C LEU A 103 3.24 -22.76 -0.15
N LEU A 104 3.84 -23.34 -1.19
CA LEU A 104 4.40 -22.59 -2.32
C LEU A 104 3.30 -21.84 -3.09
N GLU A 105 2.15 -22.46 -3.31
CA GLU A 105 0.99 -21.82 -3.95
C GLU A 105 0.43 -20.66 -3.11
N CYS A 106 0.26 -20.87 -1.80
CA CYS A 106 -0.15 -19.81 -0.89
C CYS A 106 0.84 -18.64 -0.90
N THR A 107 2.15 -18.95 -0.93
CA THR A 107 3.20 -17.93 -1.00
C THR A 107 3.16 -17.17 -2.33
N LYS A 108 3.00 -17.87 -3.46
CA LYS A 108 2.84 -17.26 -4.79
C LYS A 108 1.63 -16.33 -4.83
N ARG A 109 0.48 -16.79 -4.32
CA ARG A 109 -0.74 -15.97 -4.23
C ARG A 109 -0.54 -14.71 -3.40
N PHE A 110 0.10 -14.84 -2.23
CA PHE A 110 0.46 -13.69 -1.40
C PHE A 110 1.36 -12.70 -2.16
N MET A 111 2.42 -13.20 -2.82
CA MET A 111 3.35 -12.36 -3.57
C MET A 111 2.68 -11.59 -4.70
N ILE A 112 1.77 -12.23 -5.45
CA ILE A 112 1.02 -11.57 -6.52
C ILE A 112 0.14 -10.46 -5.94
N ILE A 113 -0.70 -10.78 -4.96
CA ILE A 113 -1.63 -9.79 -4.36
C ILE A 113 -0.87 -8.61 -3.76
N HIS A 114 0.19 -8.88 -2.98
CA HIS A 114 0.99 -7.84 -2.35
C HIS A 114 1.76 -7.02 -3.39
N GLY A 115 2.34 -7.67 -4.39
CA GLY A 115 3.05 -7.02 -5.50
C GLY A 115 2.16 -6.07 -6.30
N THR A 116 0.91 -6.47 -6.58
CA THR A 116 -0.06 -5.59 -7.24
C THR A 116 -0.40 -4.37 -6.38
N SER A 117 -0.58 -4.55 -5.06
CA SER A 117 -0.80 -3.42 -4.14
C SER A 117 0.39 -2.44 -4.14
N ILE A 118 1.62 -2.96 -4.16
CA ILE A 118 2.84 -2.17 -4.30
C ILE A 118 2.82 -1.36 -5.60
N PHE A 119 2.52 -2.01 -6.74
CA PHE A 119 2.46 -1.34 -8.04
C PHE A 119 1.43 -0.20 -8.08
N ILE A 120 0.25 -0.41 -7.49
CA ILE A 120 -0.78 0.63 -7.34
C ILE A 120 -0.26 1.83 -6.52
N ASN A 121 0.54 1.58 -5.48
CA ASN A 121 1.17 2.66 -4.71
C ASN A 121 2.26 3.40 -5.51
N VAL A 122 2.97 2.72 -6.41
CA VAL A 122 3.94 3.39 -7.30
C VAL A 122 3.23 4.36 -8.24
N ILE A 123 2.08 3.97 -8.80
CA ILE A 123 1.24 4.88 -9.61
C ILE A 123 0.82 6.11 -8.77
N GLY A 124 0.37 5.88 -7.53
CA GLY A 124 0.03 6.96 -6.61
C GLY A 124 1.21 7.88 -6.32
N LEU A 125 2.41 7.33 -6.10
CA LEU A 125 3.63 8.10 -5.87
C LEU A 125 3.97 9.00 -7.07
N PHE A 126 3.94 8.47 -8.29
CA PHE A 126 4.17 9.28 -9.48
C PHE A 126 3.13 10.38 -9.66
N ALA A 127 1.85 10.11 -9.36
CA ALA A 127 0.80 11.12 -9.38
C ALA A 127 1.05 12.23 -8.35
N THR A 128 1.51 11.89 -7.14
CA THR A 128 1.89 12.87 -6.10
C THR A 128 3.07 13.74 -6.54
N VAL A 129 4.10 13.15 -7.14
CA VAL A 129 5.25 13.91 -7.66
C VAL A 129 4.80 14.85 -8.79
N HIS A 130 3.99 14.36 -9.72
CA HIS A 130 3.46 15.16 -10.82
C HIS A 130 2.59 16.33 -10.31
N TYR A 131 1.75 16.09 -9.29
CA TYR A 131 1.02 17.14 -8.58
C TYR A 131 1.96 18.21 -8.01
N GLY A 132 3.00 17.80 -7.26
CA GLY A 132 3.94 18.73 -6.62
C GLY A 132 4.68 19.61 -7.62
N VAL A 133 5.18 19.03 -8.72
CA VAL A 133 5.84 19.79 -9.80
C VAL A 133 4.87 20.74 -10.48
N GLY A 134 3.68 20.25 -10.85
CA GLY A 134 2.67 21.06 -11.55
C GLY A 134 2.16 22.23 -10.70
N LEU A 135 2.03 22.04 -9.38
CA LEU A 135 1.68 23.10 -8.46
C LEU A 135 2.84 24.09 -8.28
N GLY A 136 4.07 23.60 -8.09
CA GLY A 136 5.26 24.44 -7.88
C GLY A 136 5.49 25.43 -9.02
N MET A 137 5.41 24.96 -10.27
CA MET A 137 5.54 25.79 -11.48
C MET A 137 4.51 26.92 -11.60
N ARG A 138 3.39 26.83 -10.89
CA ARG A 138 2.31 27.84 -10.91
C ARG A 138 2.43 28.84 -9.78
N LEU A 139 3.17 28.48 -8.74
CA LEU A 139 3.39 29.34 -7.58
C LEU A 139 4.69 30.15 -7.69
N SER A 140 5.63 29.69 -8.52
CA SER A 140 6.83 30.41 -8.95
C SER A 140 6.48 31.51 -9.95
#